data_AF-X1FKM8-F1
#
_entry.id   AF-X1FKM8-F1
#
_cell.length_a   1.000
_cell.length_b   1.000
_cell.length_c   1.000
_cell.angle_alpha   90.00
_cell.angle_beta   90.00
_cell.angle_gamma   90.00
#
_symmetry.space_group_name_H-M   'P 1'
#
loop_
_entity.id
_entity.type
_entity.pdbx_description
1 polymer ?
#
loop_
_entity_poly.entity_id
_entity_poly.type
_entity_poly.pdbx_seq_one_letter_code
_entity_poly.pdbx_strand_id
1 'polypeptide(L)' 'MIDLFLITIWTFGYFTFVFGLTGGGPGRATEIAPVFIYNEAFGLYKIGYGAAISFIMTIVVAMACIGYLILLRRMERV' A
#
# COMPACT_ATOMS: atom_id res chain seq x y z
N MET A 1 17.21 13.26 4.08
CA MET A 1 17.32 11.94 3.40
C MET A 1 16.41 10.91 4.06
N ILE A 2 16.38 10.85 5.41
CA ILE A 2 15.44 10.04 6.19
C ILE A 2 13.97 10.41 5.93
N ASP A 3 13.64 11.69 5.74
CA ASP A 3 12.25 12.11 5.50
C ASP A 3 11.68 11.59 4.17
N LEU A 4 12.53 11.51 3.13
CA LEU A 4 12.13 10.97 1.83
C LEU A 4 11.79 9.49 1.95
N PHE A 5 12.54 8.76 2.77
CA PHE A 5 12.26 7.35 3.05
C PHE A 5 10.93 7.18 3.80
N LEU A 6 10.70 7.98 4.85
CA LEU A 6 9.44 7.94 5.61
C LEU A 6 8.25 8.26 4.71
N ILE A 7 8.32 9.30 3.88
CA ILE A 7 7.18 9.71 3.05
C ILE A 7 6.87 8.65 2.00
N THR A 8 7.87 8.01 1.39
CA THR A 8 7.64 6.91 0.43
C THR A 8 6.95 5.74 1.11
N ILE A 9 7.39 5.30 2.29
CA ILE A 9 6.74 4.21 3.04
C ILE A 9 5.30 4.58 3.40
N TRP A 10 5.08 5.79 3.91
CA TRP A 10 3.76 6.24 4.31
C TRP A 10 2.80 6.28 3.13
N THR A 11 3.26 6.71 1.95
CA THR A 11 2.44 6.81 0.72
C THR A 11 1.82 5.47 0.31
N PHE A 12 2.51 4.34 0.54
CA PHE A 12 1.93 3.01 0.29
C PHE A 12 0.72 2.70 1.18
N GLY A 13 0.61 3.35 2.34
CA GLY A 13 -0.47 3.19 3.32
C GLY A 13 -1.59 4.24 3.24
N TYR A 14 -1.65 5.10 2.21
CA TYR A 14 -2.61 6.21 2.09
C TYR A 14 -4.07 5.77 1.79
N PHE A 15 -4.62 4.86 2.59
CA PHE A 15 -6.01 4.40 2.50
C PHE A 15 -7.00 5.56 2.66
N THR A 16 -6.92 6.28 3.78
CA THR A 16 -7.93 7.25 4.21
C THR A 16 -8.12 8.38 3.20
N PHE A 17 -7.03 8.84 2.59
CA PHE A 17 -7.08 9.95 1.64
C PHE A 17 -7.78 9.56 0.33
N VAL A 18 -7.39 8.42 -0.27
CA VAL A 18 -7.96 7.98 -1.54
C VAL A 18 -9.42 7.54 -1.36
N PHE A 19 -9.70 6.84 -0.26
CA PHE A 19 -11.05 6.45 0.10
C PHE A 19 -11.95 7.68 0.36
N GLY A 20 -11.45 8.68 1.09
CA GLY A 20 -12.21 9.89 1.41
C GLY A 20 -12.52 10.78 0.20
N LEU A 21 -11.65 10.81 -0.81
CA LEU A 21 -11.84 11.63 -2.01
C LEU A 21 -12.74 10.98 -3.06
N THR A 22 -12.55 9.69 -3.31
CA THR A 22 -13.20 9.01 -4.46
C THR A 22 -13.81 7.66 -4.11
N GLY A 23 -13.50 7.10 -2.94
CA GLY A 23 -13.87 5.72 -2.60
C GLY A 23 -13.29 4.67 -3.56
N GLY A 24 -12.32 5.04 -4.40
CA GLY A 24 -11.82 4.21 -5.50
C GLY A 24 -12.56 4.37 -6.84
N GLY A 25 -13.54 5.29 -6.97
CA GLY A 25 -14.33 5.48 -8.20
C GLY A 25 -13.75 6.46 -9.24
N PRO A 26 -14.38 6.59 -10.44
CA PRO A 26 -15.53 5.83 -10.93
C PRO A 26 -15.12 4.44 -11.47
N GLY A 27 -15.91 3.40 -11.16
CA GLY A 27 -15.68 2.06 -11.69
C GLY A 27 -14.34 1.40 -11.29
N ARG A 28 -13.78 1.78 -10.13
CA ARG A 28 -12.47 1.30 -9.63
C ARG A 28 -11.23 1.95 -10.27
N ALA A 29 -11.41 3.03 -11.04
CA ALA A 29 -10.30 3.69 -11.75
C ALA A 29 -9.23 4.33 -10.86
N THR A 30 -9.58 4.73 -9.63
CA THR A 30 -8.65 5.35 -8.67
C THR A 30 -8.34 4.43 -7.48
N GLU A 31 -8.70 3.15 -7.59
CA GLU A 31 -8.57 2.22 -6.49
C GLU A 31 -7.10 1.85 -6.25
N ILE A 32 -6.63 2.12 -5.04
CA ILE A 32 -5.33 1.67 -4.54
C ILE A 32 -5.49 0.38 -3.75
N ALA A 33 -4.41 -0.37 -3.58
CA ALA A 33 -4.42 -1.67 -2.90
C ALA A 33 -5.16 -1.70 -1.53
N PRO A 34 -4.98 -0.71 -0.62
CA PRO A 34 -5.73 -0.65 0.62
C PRO A 34 -7.25 -0.46 0.42
N VAL A 35 -7.65 0.32 -0.59
CA VAL A 35 -9.07 0.56 -0.91
C VAL A 35 -9.70 -0.71 -1.50
N PHE A 36 -8.96 -1.44 -2.34
CA PHE A 36 -9.39 -2.72 -2.87
C PHE A 36 -9.63 -3.76 -1.76
N ILE A 37 -8.67 -3.91 -0.84
CA ILE A 37 -8.80 -4.81 0.32
C ILE A 37 -10.04 -4.46 1.12
N TYR A 38 -10.27 -3.17 1.37
CA TYR A 38 -11.43 -2.70 2.12
C TYR A 38 -12.74 -3.04 1.40
N ASN A 39 -12.85 -2.77 0.10
CA ASN A 39 -14.03 -3.10 -0.69
C ASN A 39 -14.31 -4.61 -0.72
N GLU A 40 -13.29 -5.46 -0.84
CA GLU A 40 -13.47 -6.91 -0.84
C GLU A 40 -13.83 -7.46 0.56
N ALA A 41 -13.14 -6.99 1.60
CA ALA A 41 -13.34 -7.46 2.98
C ALA A 41 -14.70 -7.02 3.53
N PHE A 42 -15.02 -5.74 3.39
CA PHE A 42 -16.18 -5.12 4.04
C PHE A 42 -17.32 -4.81 3.07
N GLY A 43 -17.03 -4.41 1.83
CA GLY A 43 -18.06 -4.13 0.82
C GLY A 43 -18.76 -5.39 0.31
N LEU A 44 -17.99 -6.45 0.00
CA LEU A 44 -18.52 -7.74 -0.46
C LEU A 44 -18.69 -8.77 0.66
N TYR A 45 -18.44 -8.39 1.92
CA TYR A 45 -18.43 -9.27 3.10
C TYR A 45 -17.50 -10.51 2.97
N LYS A 46 -16.51 -10.47 2.07
CA LYS A 46 -15.53 -11.55 1.88
C LYS A 46 -14.30 -11.31 2.74
N ILE A 47 -14.50 -11.29 4.06
CA ILE A 47 -13.45 -10.96 5.04
C ILE A 47 -12.23 -11.88 4.89
N GLY A 48 -12.43 -13.18 4.66
CA GLY A 48 -11.34 -14.14 4.44
C GLY A 48 -10.51 -13.85 3.18
N TYR A 49 -11.16 -13.40 2.10
CA TYR A 49 -10.48 -13.02 0.86
C TYR A 49 -9.69 -11.72 1.04
N GLY A 50 -10.28 -10.72 1.69
CA GLY A 50 -9.60 -9.48 2.05
C GLY A 50 -8.41 -9.68 3.00
N ALA A 51 -8.50 -10.63 3.93
CA ALA A 51 -7.39 -11.00 4.81
C ALA A 51 -6.23 -11.65 4.04
N ALA A 52 -6.53 -12.54 3.07
CA ALA A 52 -5.51 -13.15 2.22
C ALA A 52 -4.79 -12.10 1.36
N ILE A 53 -5.53 -11.16 0.77
CA ILE A 53 -4.95 -10.05 -0.02
C ILE A 53 -4.10 -9.14 0.87
N SER A 54 -4.55 -8.83 2.08
CA SER A 54 -3.78 -8.05 3.06
C SER A 54 -2.43 -8.68 3.38
N PHE A 55 -2.40 -10.01 3.55
CA PHE A 55 -1.16 -10.76 3.78
C PHE A 55 -0.20 -10.66 2.60
N ILE A 56 -0.70 -10.85 1.38
CA ILE A 56 0.10 -10.71 0.16
C ILE A 56 0.64 -9.29 0.03
N MET A 57 -0.20 -8.28 0.23
CA MET A 57 0.22 -6.86 0.19
C MET A 57 1.28 -6.55 1.24
N THR A 58 1.18 -7.12 2.43
CA THR A 58 2.20 -6.96 3.49
C THR A 58 3.56 -7.49 3.01
N ILE A 59 3.60 -8.64 2.35
CA ILE A 59 4.84 -9.21 1.79
C ILE A 59 5.39 -8.32 0.68
N VAL A 60 4.54 -7.81 -0.22
CA VAL A 60 4.95 -6.91 -1.31
C VAL A 60 5.56 -5.63 -0.77
N VAL A 61 4.91 -4.99 0.21
CA VAL A 61 5.43 -3.76 0.84
C VAL A 61 6.72 -4.04 1.61
N ALA A 62 6.82 -5.19 2.31
CA ALA A 62 8.05 -5.58 2.99
C ALA A 62 9.23 -5.75 2.00
N MET A 63 9.00 -6.40 0.86
CA MET A 63 10.02 -6.53 -0.19
C MET A 63 10.43 -5.17 -0.77
N ALA A 64 9.47 -4.27 -1.01
CA ALA A 64 9.75 -2.92 -1.48
C ALA A 64 10.59 -2.11 -0.47
N CYS A 65 10.26 -2.19 0.83
CA CYS A 65 11.03 -1.58 1.91
C CYS A 65 12.46 -2.12 1.96
N ILE A 66 12.64 -3.44 1.87
CA ILE A 66 13.97 -4.07 1.86
C ILE A 66 14.76 -3.60 0.62
N GLY A 67 14.13 -3.58 -0.56
CA GLY A 67 14.74 -3.08 -1.79
C GLY A 67 15.21 -1.63 -1.67
N TYR A 68 14.38 -0.76 -1.10
CA TYR A 68 14.74 0.64 -0.86
C TYR A 68 15.92 0.76 0.11
N LEU A 69 15.93 -0.01 1.20
CA LEU A 69 17.05 -0.03 2.16
C LEU A 69 18.36 -0.52 1.52
N ILE A 70 18.30 -1.53 0.65
CA ILE A 70 19.47 -2.03 -0.08
C ILE A 70 20.00 -0.95 -1.04
N LEU A 71 19.10 -0.25 -1.74
CA LEU A 71 19.46 0.83 -2.66
C LEU A 71 20.13 1.99 -1.91
N LEU A 72 19.57 2.38 -0.77
CA LEU A 72 20.10 3.44 0.08
C LEU A 72 21.52 3.09 0.59
N ARG A 73 21.71 1.87 1.09
CA ARG A 73 23.02 1.34 1.51
C ARG A 73 24.05 1.26 0.38
N ARG A 74 23.59 1.20 -0.87
CA ARG A 74 24.45 1.23 -2.06
C ARG A 74 24.90 2.65 -2.39
N MET A 75 24.01 3.62 -2.24
CA MET A 75 24.30 5.03 -2.45
C MET A 75 25.20 5.62 -1.36
N GLU A 76 25.02 5.21 -0.09
CA GLU A 76 25.88 5.65 1.02
C GLU A 76 27.32 5.09 0.95
N ARG A 77 27.57 4.09 0.09
CA ARG A 77 28.91 3.48 -0.11
C ARG A 77 29.70 4.06 -1.28
N VAL A 78 29.13 4.99 -2.05
CA VAL A 78 29.80 5.72 -3.14
C VAL A 78 30.19 7.11 -2.62
#